data_AF-A0A151JUQ8-F1
#
_entry.id   AF-A0A151JUQ8-F1
#
_cell.length_a   1.000
_cell.length_b   1.000
_cell.length_c   1.000
_cell.angle_alpha   90.00
_cell.angle_beta   90.00
_cell.angle_gamma   90.00
#
_symmetry.space_group_name_H-M   'P 1'
#
loop_
_entity.id
_entity.type
_entity.pdbx_description
1 polymer ?
#
loop_
_entity_poly.entity_id
_entity_poly.type
_entity_poly.pdbx_seq_one_letter_code
_entity_poly.pdbx_strand_id
1 'polypeptide(L)' 'KLSKDSNNIFNNCYIRDGEATLDRSNVYRWYKMFSEGREDVNDEERAGRPSTSTTDENIDEVKKIVLANRNGQ' A
#
# COMPACT_ATOMS: atom_id res chain seq x y z
N LYS A 1 -0.57 -18.74 -22.48
CA LYS A 1 -0.47 -19.77 -21.42
C LYS A 1 -0.82 -19.15 -20.07
N LEU A 2 -0.07 -18.11 -19.66
CA LEU A 2 -0.31 -17.28 -18.48
C LEU A 2 -1.79 -16.93 -18.21
N SER A 3 -2.49 -16.31 -19.17
CA SER A 3 -3.90 -15.91 -18.99
C SER A 3 -4.88 -17.08 -18.74
N LYS A 4 -4.65 -18.26 -19.31
CA LYS A 4 -5.52 -19.42 -19.06
C LYS A 4 -5.33 -19.93 -17.63
N ASP A 5 -4.10 -19.96 -17.15
CA ASP A 5 -3.76 -20.42 -15.81
C ASP A 5 -4.26 -19.45 -14.73
N SER A 6 -4.09 -18.13 -14.93
CA SER A 6 -4.64 -17.12 -14.01
C SER A 6 -6.17 -17.19 -13.91
N ASN A 7 -6.86 -17.41 -15.04
CA ASN A 7 -8.32 -17.55 -15.05
C ASN A 7 -8.78 -18.80 -14.29
N ASN A 8 -8.05 -19.91 -14.41
CA ASN A 8 -8.33 -21.11 -13.63
C ASN A 8 -8.13 -20.88 -12.13
N ILE A 9 -7.06 -20.16 -11.73
CA ILE A 9 -6.83 -19.78 -10.33
C ILE A 9 -7.97 -18.90 -9.82
N PHE A 10 -8.38 -17.88 -10.59
CA PHE A 10 -9.50 -17.02 -10.22
C PHE A 10 -10.79 -17.82 -10.03
N ASN A 11 -11.15 -18.69 -11.00
CA ASN A 11 -12.37 -19.50 -10.91
C ASN A 11 -12.34 -20.46 -9.71
N ASN A 12 -11.19 -21.06 -9.41
CA ASN A 12 -11.04 -21.92 -8.23
C ASN A 12 -11.22 -21.13 -6.93
N CYS A 13 -10.67 -19.92 -6.82
CA CYS A 13 -10.94 -19.06 -5.67
C CYS A 13 -12.43 -18.68 -5.61
N TYR A 14 -13.04 -18.28 -6.72
CA TYR A 14 -14.47 -17.94 -6.84
C TYR A 14 -15.39 -19.07 -6.34
N ILE A 15 -15.12 -20.31 -6.76
CA ILE A 15 -15.90 -21.47 -6.31
C ILE A 15 -15.76 -21.70 -4.80
N ARG A 16 -14.59 -21.40 -4.23
CA ARG A 16 -14.28 -21.66 -2.81
C ARG A 16 -14.80 -20.59 -1.86
N ASP A 17 -14.52 -19.32 -2.17
CA ASP A 17 -14.74 -18.20 -1.25
C ASP A 17 -15.85 -17.23 -1.76
N GLY A 18 -16.45 -17.51 -2.93
CA GLY A 18 -17.60 -16.78 -3.46
C GLY A 18 -17.30 -15.31 -3.80
N GLU A 19 -18.15 -14.39 -3.33
CA GLU A 19 -17.95 -12.94 -3.51
C GLU A 19 -16.79 -12.37 -2.67
N ALA A 20 -16.29 -13.10 -1.66
CA ALA A 20 -15.15 -12.67 -0.86
C ALA A 20 -13.79 -12.88 -1.57
N THR A 21 -13.82 -13.12 -2.88
CA THR A 21 -12.64 -13.47 -3.66
C THR A 21 -11.90 -12.24 -4.17
N LEU A 22 -10.58 -12.41 -4.34
CA LEU A 22 -9.75 -11.37 -4.93
C LEU A 22 -10.30 -10.97 -6.30
N ASP A 23 -10.33 -9.67 -6.57
CA ASP A 23 -10.62 -9.16 -7.90
C ASP A 23 -9.73 -9.85 -8.97
N ARG A 24 -10.28 -10.06 -10.17
CA ARG A 24 -9.56 -10.74 -11.27
C ARG A 24 -8.22 -10.08 -11.57
N SER A 25 -8.14 -8.76 -11.47
CA SER A 25 -6.92 -7.99 -11.73
C SER A 25 -5.85 -8.30 -10.70
N ASN A 26 -6.23 -8.47 -9.43
CA ASN A 26 -5.31 -8.84 -8.35
C ASN A 26 -4.79 -10.26 -8.52
N VAL A 27 -5.65 -11.21 -8.93
CA VAL A 27 -5.21 -12.60 -9.22
C VAL A 27 -4.21 -12.62 -10.36
N TYR A 28 -4.47 -11.87 -11.43
CA TYR A 28 -3.53 -11.77 -12.56
C TYR A 28 -2.20 -11.15 -12.15
N ARG A 29 -2.23 -10.08 -11.35
CA ARG A 29 -1.02 -9.41 -10.84
C ARG A 29 -0.15 -10.36 -10.04
N TRP A 30 -0.72 -11.05 -9.05
CA TRP A 30 0.00 -12.02 -8.24
C TRP A 30 0.54 -13.18 -9.06
N TYR A 31 -0.28 -13.76 -9.94
CA TYR A 31 0.17 -14.83 -10.82
C TYR A 31 1.36 -14.43 -11.68
N LYS A 32 1.34 -13.21 -12.24
CA LYS A 32 2.47 -12.67 -13.01
C LYS A 32 3.73 -12.59 -12.15
N MET A 33 3.64 -12.00 -10.96
CA MET A 33 4.78 -11.90 -10.04
C MET A 33 5.37 -13.27 -9.68
N PHE A 34 4.52 -14.25 -9.34
CA PHE A 34 4.97 -15.62 -9.07
C PHE A 34 5.61 -16.28 -10.30
N SER A 35 5.05 -16.05 -11.50
CA SER A 35 5.61 -16.57 -12.75
C SER A 35 6.98 -15.94 -13.12
N GLU A 36 7.25 -14.74 -12.60
CA GLU A 36 8.52 -14.02 -12.75
C GLU A 36 9.53 -14.36 -11.65
N GLY A 37 9.17 -15.27 -10.73
CA GLY A 37 10.07 -15.79 -9.69
C GLY A 37 9.97 -15.11 -8.32
N ARG A 38 8.96 -14.25 -8.09
CA ARG A 38 8.65 -13.81 -6.72
C ARG A 38 8.21 -15.02 -5.90
N GLU A 39 8.81 -15.24 -4.74
CA GLU A 39 8.37 -16.28 -3.78
C GLU A 39 7.75 -15.68 -2.51
N ASP A 40 8.03 -14.40 -2.24
CA ASP A 40 7.51 -13.70 -1.07
C ASP A 40 6.03 -13.33 -1.24
N VAL A 41 5.22 -13.75 -0.27
CA VAL A 41 3.78 -13.49 -0.18
C VAL A 41 3.44 -12.24 0.63
N ASN A 42 4.43 -11.65 1.30
CA ASN A 42 4.23 -10.44 2.09
C ASN A 42 4.07 -9.22 1.18
N ASP A 43 3.37 -8.21 1.72
CA ASP A 43 3.30 -6.90 1.08
C ASP A 43 4.69 -6.28 1.00
N GLU A 44 4.96 -5.60 -0.10
CA GLU A 44 6.16 -4.76 -0.22
C GLU A 44 6.13 -3.63 0.81
N GLU A 45 7.32 -3.15 1.18
CA GLU A 45 7.45 -2.02 2.08
C GLU A 45 6.61 -0.84 1.56
N ARG A 46 5.60 -0.46 2.32
CA ARG A 46 4.77 0.69 1.99
C ARG A 46 5.57 1.92 2.32
N ALA A 47 5.68 2.87 1.38
CA ALA A 47 6.39 4.15 1.56
C ALA A 47 5.86 5.03 2.72
N GLY A 48 4.88 4.54 3.47
CA GLY A 48 4.25 5.24 4.58
C GLY A 48 3.62 6.56 4.15
N ARG A 49 3.14 7.32 5.12
CA ARG A 49 2.90 8.75 4.93
C ARG A 49 4.15 9.48 5.39
N PRO A 50 4.79 10.33 4.57
CA PRO A 50 5.84 11.19 5.06
C PRO A 50 5.26 12.07 6.18
N SER A 51 5.88 12.01 7.36
CA SER A 51 5.52 12.89 8.47
C SER A 51 5.96 14.29 8.13
N THR A 52 5.02 15.19 7.83
CA THR A 52 5.34 16.60 7.63
C THR A 52 5.52 17.31 8.97
N SER A 53 4.99 16.80 10.07
CA SER A 53 5.05 17.48 11.39
C SER A 53 6.46 17.64 11.97
N THR A 54 7.44 16.89 11.45
CA THR A 54 8.84 16.89 11.91
C THR A 54 9.80 17.57 10.92
N THR A 55 9.31 18.24 9.88
CA THR A 55 10.18 19.02 8.99
C THR A 55 10.72 20.26 9.71
N ASP A 56 11.93 20.69 9.35
CA ASP A 56 12.58 21.86 9.96
C ASP A 56 11.71 23.11 9.78
N GLU A 57 11.04 23.26 8.64
CA GLU A 57 10.12 24.37 8.37
C GLU A 57 8.95 24.40 9.35
N ASN A 58 8.29 23.26 9.58
CA ASN A 58 7.14 23.18 10.49
C ASN A 58 7.57 23.36 11.95
N ILE A 59 8.75 22.86 12.31
CA ILE A 59 9.36 23.10 13.63
C ILE A 59 9.60 24.61 13.84
N ASP A 60 10.16 25.29 12.84
CA ASP A 60 10.45 26.72 12.94
C ASP A 60 9.20 27.60 12.93
N GLU A 61 8.17 27.24 12.16
CA GLU A 61 6.86 27.92 12.23
C GLU A 61 6.22 27.78 13.62
N VAL A 62 6.20 26.56 14.18
CA VAL A 62 5.65 26.33 15.53
C VAL A 62 6.45 27.10 16.58
N LYS A 63 7.79 27.12 16.49
CA LYS A 63 8.63 27.94 17.39
C LYS A 63 8.23 29.42 17.33
N LYS A 64 8.01 29.98 16.14
CA LYS A 64 7.59 31.39 15.98
C LYS A 64 6.24 31.66 16.64
N ILE A 65 5.25 30.79 16.42
CA ILE A 65 3.92 30.91 17.03
C ILE A 65 4.01 30.84 18.56
N VAL A 66 4.78 29.88 19.09
CA VAL A 66 4.96 29.72 20.54
C VAL A 66 5.67 30.92 21.16
N LEU A 67 6.72 31.45 20.51
CA LEU A 67 7.42 32.65 20.97
C LEU A 67 6.52 33.88 20.95
N ALA A 68 5.75 34.08 19.87
CA ALA A 68 4.78 35.18 19.78
C ALA A 68 3.71 35.11 20.89
N ASN A 69 3.22 33.90 21.21
CA ASN A 69 2.25 33.71 22.29
C ASN A 69 2.86 33.92 23.69
N ARG A 70 4.10 33.46 23.92
CA ARG A 70 4.81 33.62 25.20
C ARG A 70 5.22 35.06 25.49
N ASN A 71 5.57 35.80 24.45
CA ASN A 71 6.01 37.18 24.58
C ASN A 71 4.83 38.16 24.67
N GLY A 72 3.61 37.65 24.65
CA GLY A 72 2.39 38.45 24.63
C GLY A 72 2.23 39.18 23.29
N GLN A 73 0.99 39.28 22.84
CA GLN A 73 0.58 40.59 22.36
C GLN A 73 0.62 41.57 23.52
#